data_AF-A0A4S1E518-F1
#
_entry.id   AF-A0A4S1E518-F1
#
_cell.length_a   1.000
_cell.length_b   1.000
_cell.length_c   1.000
_cell.angle_alpha   90.00
_cell.angle_beta   90.00
_cell.angle_gamma   90.00
#
_symmetry.space_group_name_H-M   'P 1'
#
loop_
_entity.id
_entity.type
_entity.pdbx_description
1 polymer ?
#
loop_
_entity_poly.entity_id
_entity_poly.type
_entity_poly.pdbx_seq_one_letter_code
_entity_poly.pdbx_strand_id
1 'polypeptide(L)' 'MAVSDYQLINAWLEVLTLSKLEKNQVVTILTSNSTNEQTMRCATIAAQMKGAIVNRLDLPPVNAEKALSRDS' A
#
# COMPACT_ATOMS: atom_id res chain seq x y z
N MET A 1 -18.67 -6.02 8.73
CA MET A 1 -18.75 -6.96 7.58
C MET A 1 -17.34 -7.36 7.19
N ALA A 2 -17.09 -8.66 6.97
CA ALA A 2 -15.81 -9.11 6.43
C ALA A 2 -15.81 -8.93 4.91
N VAL A 3 -14.71 -8.42 4.35
CA VAL A 3 -14.49 -8.29 2.90
C VAL A 3 -13.56 -9.42 2.49
N SER A 4 -13.92 -10.17 1.44
CA SER A 4 -13.07 -11.24 0.92
C SER A 4 -11.89 -10.68 0.12
N ASP A 5 -10.80 -11.44 0.01
CA ASP A 5 -9.64 -11.05 -0.81
C ASP A 5 -10.02 -10.79 -2.26
N TYR A 6 -10.94 -11.59 -2.82
CA TYR A 6 -11.46 -11.38 -4.18
C TYR A 6 -12.12 -10.00 -4.33
N GLN A 7 -12.98 -9.62 -3.39
CA GLN A 7 -13.63 -8.32 -3.40
C GLN A 7 -12.61 -7.19 -3.22
N LEU A 8 -11.63 -7.36 -2.33
CA LEU A 8 -10.62 -6.35 -2.06
C LEU A 8 -9.64 -6.14 -3.23
N ILE A 9 -9.26 -7.22 -3.94
CA ILE A 9 -8.46 -7.14 -5.16
C ILE A 9 -9.21 -6.38 -6.25
N ASN A 10 -10.50 -6.66 -6.46
CA ASN A 10 -11.31 -5.94 -7.44
C ASN A 10 -11.44 -4.45 -7.11
N ALA A 11 -11.63 -4.11 -5.83
CA ALA A 11 -11.64 -2.72 -5.39
C ALA A 11 -10.31 -2.01 -5.67
N TRP A 12 -9.16 -2.68 -5.44
CA TRP A 12 -7.86 -2.12 -5.80
C TRP A 12 -7.67 -1.96 -7.31
N LEU A 13 -8.15 -2.90 -8.13
CA LEU A 13 -8.09 -2.77 -9.59
C LEU A 13 -8.85 -1.54 -10.08
N GLU A 14 -10.01 -1.24 -9.48
CA GLU A 14 -10.79 -0.04 -9.77
C GLU A 14 -10.00 1.22 -9.38
N VAL A 15 -9.51 1.30 -8.14
CA VAL A 15 -8.71 2.44 -7.66
C VAL A 15 -7.48 2.68 -8.53
N LEU A 16 -6.73 1.64 -8.89
CA LEU A 16 -5.55 1.77 -9.73
C LEU A 16 -5.92 2.19 -11.18
N THR A 17 -7.11 1.83 -11.66
CA THR A 17 -7.62 2.31 -12.96
C THR A 17 -7.95 3.80 -12.89
N LEU A 18 -8.60 4.25 -11.82
CA LEU A 18 -8.89 5.67 -11.59
C LEU A 18 -7.61 6.49 -11.42
N SER A 19 -6.58 5.90 -10.80
CA SER A 19 -5.23 6.46 -10.69
C SER A 19 -4.44 6.44 -12.00
N LYS A 20 -5.03 5.97 -13.11
CA LYS A 20 -4.40 5.87 -14.44
C LYS A 20 -3.09 5.07 -14.43
N LEU A 21 -3.04 4.01 -13.63
CA LEU A 21 -1.88 3.11 -13.61
C LEU A 21 -1.78 2.37 -14.96
N GLU A 22 -0.65 2.57 -15.63
CA GLU A 22 -0.29 1.92 -16.88
C GLU A 22 0.75 0.82 -16.67
N LYS A 23 0.83 -0.09 -17.64
CA LYS A 23 1.82 -1.18 -17.65
C LYS A 23 3.25 -0.60 -17.57
N ASN A 24 4.13 -1.29 -16.85
CA ASN A 24 5.54 -0.93 -16.61
C ASN A 24 5.77 0.33 -15.75
N GLN A 25 4.73 0.98 -15.23
CA GLN A 25 4.91 2.02 -14.21
C GLN A 25 5.34 1.39 -12.88
N VAL A 26 6.07 2.16 -12.08
CA VAL A 26 6.55 1.74 -10.77
C VAL A 26 5.52 2.10 -9.70
N VAL A 27 5.14 1.12 -8.88
CA VAL A 27 4.29 1.33 -7.71
C VAL A 27 5.09 0.98 -6.46
N THR A 28 5.28 1.98 -5.59
CA THR A 28 5.90 1.78 -4.27
C THR A 28 4.79 1.68 -3.22
N ILE A 29 4.71 0.52 -2.56
CA ILE A 29 3.76 0.30 -1.46
C ILE A 29 4.46 0.65 -0.15
N LEU A 30 3.99 1.71 0.49
CA LEU A 30 4.48 2.17 1.78
C LEU A 30 3.82 1.37 2.91
N THR A 31 4.63 0.76 3.77
CA THR A 31 4.17 -0.10 4.86
C THR A 31 4.89 0.19 6.18
N SER A 32 4.31 -0.28 7.28
CA SER A 32 4.89 -0.26 8.62
C SER A 32 4.43 -1.50 9.41
N ASN A 33 4.82 -1.61 10.67
CA ASN A 33 4.40 -2.70 11.54
C ASN A 33 2.89 -2.75 11.83
N SER A 34 2.16 -1.64 11.63
CA SER A 34 0.72 -1.53 11.87
C SER A 34 -0.10 -1.65 10.58
N THR A 35 0.55 -1.86 9.43
CA THR A 35 -0.14 -2.02 8.15
C THR A 35 -1.02 -3.27 8.16
N ASN A 36 -2.27 -3.11 7.71
CA ASN A 36 -3.18 -4.23 7.51
C ASN A 36 -2.66 -5.19 6.42
N GLU A 37 -2.35 -6.42 6.80
CA GLU A 37 -1.75 -7.42 5.91
C GLU A 37 -2.63 -7.80 4.71
N GLN A 38 -3.95 -7.84 4.89
CA GLN A 38 -4.89 -8.17 3.82
C GLN A 38 -4.86 -7.10 2.73
N THR A 39 -4.90 -5.83 3.15
CA THR A 39 -4.86 -4.67 2.26
C THR A 39 -3.55 -4.61 1.48
N MET A 40 -2.41 -4.78 2.17
CA MET A 40 -1.09 -4.79 1.53
C MET A 40 -0.97 -5.89 0.47
N ARG A 41 -1.39 -7.12 0.79
CA ARG A 41 -1.36 -8.24 -0.15
C ARG A 41 -2.26 -8.01 -1.36
N CYS A 42 -3.50 -7.59 -1.15
CA CYS A 42 -4.45 -7.35 -2.24
C CYS A 42 -4.03 -6.19 -3.14
N ALA A 43 -3.49 -5.10 -2.58
CA ALA A 43 -2.95 -3.98 -3.34
C ALA A 43 -1.76 -4.42 -4.22
N THR A 44 -0.85 -5.22 -3.65
CA THR A 44 0.31 -5.78 -4.37
C THR A 44 -0.13 -6.63 -5.57
N ILE A 45 -1.07 -7.55 -5.35
CA ILE A 45 -1.61 -8.42 -6.40
C ILE A 45 -2.27 -7.58 -7.50
N ALA A 46 -3.15 -6.64 -7.14
CA ALA A 46 -3.85 -5.80 -8.12
C ALA A 46 -2.88 -4.95 -8.96
N ALA A 47 -1.84 -4.38 -8.34
CA ALA A 47 -0.82 -3.62 -9.07
C ALA A 47 -0.01 -4.51 -10.04
N GLN A 48 0.37 -5.71 -9.62
CA GLN A 48 1.05 -6.68 -10.49
C GLN A 48 0.15 -7.15 -11.64
N MET A 49 -1.15 -7.37 -11.39
CA MET A 49 -2.13 -7.71 -12.43
C MET A 49 -2.25 -6.62 -13.51
N LYS A 50 -2.06 -5.34 -13.15
CA LYS A 50 -1.97 -4.23 -14.11
C LYS A 50 -0.62 -4.12 -14.83
N GLY A 51 0.33 -5.01 -14.53
CA GLY A 51 1.66 -5.03 -15.11
C GLY A 51 2.58 -3.95 -14.57
N ALA A 52 2.31 -3.43 -13.37
CA ALA A 52 3.21 -2.51 -12.68
C ALA A 52 4.42 -3.23 -12.09
N ILE A 53 5.53 -2.51 -11.99
CA ILE A 53 6.72 -2.93 -11.27
C ILE A 53 6.53 -2.53 -9.81
N VAL A 54 6.22 -3.51 -8.95
CA VAL A 54 5.89 -3.24 -7.54
C VAL A 54 7.13 -3.37 -6.67
N ASN A 55 7.35 -2.39 -5.81
CA ASN A 55 8.32 -2.45 -4.73
C ASN A 55 7.65 -2.07 -3.40
N ARG A 56 8.26 -2.48 -2.29
CA ARG A 56 7.76 -2.20 -0.94
C ARG A 56 8.78 -1.35 -0.19
N LEU A 57 8.29 -0.30 0.45
CA LEU A 57 9.07 0.54 1.35
C LEU A 57 8.50 0.38 2.76
N ASP A 58 9.24 -0.29 3.63
CA ASP A 58 8.91 -0.40 5.05
C ASP A 58 9.51 0.77 5.82
N LEU A 59 8.67 1.55 6.49
CA LEU A 59 9.10 2.55 7.44
C LEU A 59 8.96 2.05 8.88
N PRO A 60 9.97 2.26 9.73
CA PRO A 60 9.80 2.07 11.16
C PRO A 60 8.76 3.09 11.67
N PRO A 61 8.04 2.77 12.77
CA PRO A 61 7.15 3.73 13.41
C PRO A 61 7.90 5.01 13.73
N VAL A 62 7.41 6.13 13.20
CA VAL A 62 7.89 7.45 13.59
C VAL A 62 7.16 7.82 14.88
N ASN A 63 7.87 7.89 16.01
CA ASN A 63 7.31 8.32 17.29
C ASN A 63 6.86 9.79 17.21
N ALA A 64 5.60 10.05 16.84
CA ALA A 64 5.05 11.39 16.66
C ALA A 64 4.74 12.15 17.97
N GLU A 65 4.88 11.54 19.15
CA GLU A 65 4.61 12.19 20.46
C GLU A 65 5.85 12.51 21.30
N LYS A 66 7.04 12.04 20.91
CA LYS A 66 8.30 12.40 21.57
C LYS A 66 9.31 12.80 20.50
N ALA A 67 9.08 13.96 19.90
CA ALA A 67 10.19 14.72 19.37
C ALA A 67 11.15 14.96 20.54
N LEU A 68 12.26 14.22 20.58
CA LEU A 68 13.39 14.47 21.50
C LEU A 68 14.13 15.74 21.06
N SER A 69 13.40 16.80 20.71
CA SER A 69 14.01 18.11 20.55
C SER A 69 14.41 18.60 21.94
N ARG A 70 15.66 19.03 22.09
CA ARG A 70 16.19 19.62 23.33
C ARG A 70 15.74 21.07 23.54
N ASP A 71 14.86 21.58 22.68
CA ASP A 71 14.25 22.89 22.82
C ASP A 71 12.85 22.70 23.43
N SER A 72 12.82 22.49 24.76
CA SER A 72 11.64 22.66 25.61
C SER A 72 11.67 24.03 26.28
#